data_AF-A0A1Q3BLV9-F1
#
_entry.id   AF-A0A1Q3BLV9-F1
#
_cell.length_a   1.000
_cell.length_b   1.000
_cell.length_c   1.000
_cell.angle_alpha   90.00
_cell.angle_beta   90.00
_cell.angle_gamma   90.00
#
_symmetry.space_group_name_H-M   'P 1'
#
loop_
_entity.id
_entity.type
_entity.pdbx_description
1 polymer ?
#
loop_
_entity_poly.entity_id
_entity_poly.type
_entity_poly.pdbx_seq_one_letter_code
_entity_poly.pdbx_strand_id
1 'polypeptide(L)'
;QWYLDSGCSKHMTGNKSLFVKYEPKEGGEVTFGDNAKGKIKGVGSIGNLKTSIQNVLFVDGLKHNLLSISQLCDKDCKVTFEKDLCKVIDINNGQVKFIGHRHGNVYIVDIDDLVNIKCLVSMNDDVGYGIED
;
A
#
# COMPACT_ATOMS: atom_id res chain seq x y z
N GLN A 1 -0.33 -8.68 0.32
CA GLN A 1 -1.79 -8.56 0.57
C GLN A 1 -2.17 -7.54 1.65
N TRP A 2 -3.13 -6.66 1.31
CA TRP A 2 -3.70 -5.61 2.16
C TRP A 2 -5.23 -5.62 2.10
N TYR A 3 -5.91 -5.69 3.23
CA TYR A 3 -7.37 -5.67 3.30
C TYR A 3 -7.89 -4.24 3.35
N LEU A 4 -8.83 -3.89 2.46
CA LEU A 4 -9.56 -2.63 2.58
C LEU A 4 -10.61 -2.77 3.67
N ASP A 5 -10.53 -1.91 4.67
CA ASP A 5 -11.36 -1.98 5.85
C ASP A 5 -11.96 -0.62 6.19
N SER A 6 -13.30 -0.53 6.16
CA SER A 6 -14.05 0.65 6.56
C SER A 6 -14.14 0.80 8.08
N GLY A 7 -13.99 -0.30 8.84
CA GLY A 7 -13.96 -0.29 10.30
C GLY A 7 -12.59 0.10 10.87
N CYS A 8 -11.56 0.09 10.04
CA CYS A 8 -10.21 0.43 10.48
C CYS A 8 -9.97 1.95 10.47
N SER A 9 -9.54 2.49 11.61
CA SER A 9 -9.25 3.92 11.77
C SER A 9 -7.87 4.35 11.27
N LYS A 10 -6.96 3.39 11.08
CA LYS A 10 -5.57 3.64 10.65
C LYS A 10 -5.09 2.60 9.62
N HIS A 11 -4.20 2.99 8.71
CA HIS A 11 -3.40 2.03 7.95
C HIS A 11 -2.45 1.33 8.92
N MET A 12 -2.42 0.00 8.90
CA MET A 12 -1.64 -0.78 9.86
C MET A 12 -1.04 -2.03 9.24
N THR A 13 0.15 -2.40 9.69
CA THR A 13 0.78 -3.69 9.37
C THR A 13 1.57 -4.21 10.56
N GLY A 14 1.58 -5.53 10.75
CA GLY A 14 2.52 -6.21 11.65
C GLY A 14 3.81 -6.66 10.97
N ASN A 15 4.00 -6.34 9.68
CA ASN A 15 5.19 -6.70 8.94
C ASN A 15 6.06 -5.47 8.65
N LYS A 16 7.16 -5.35 9.40
CA LYS A 16 8.12 -4.25 9.25
C LYS A 16 8.83 -4.25 7.89
N SER A 17 8.95 -5.39 7.20
CA SER A 17 9.67 -5.46 5.92
C SER A 17 8.95 -4.76 4.77
N LEU A 18 7.67 -4.39 4.94
CA LEU A 18 6.88 -3.71 3.91
C LEU A 18 7.14 -2.21 3.81
N PHE A 19 7.82 -1.62 4.80
CA PHE A 19 8.07 -0.19 4.84
C PHE A 19 9.25 0.20 3.93
N VAL A 20 9.04 1.18 3.07
CA VAL A 20 10.11 1.84 2.30
C VAL A 20 10.77 2.98 3.07
N LYS A 21 9.99 3.63 3.95
CA LYS A 21 10.49 4.56 4.96
C LYS A 21 9.86 4.17 6.28
N TYR A 22 10.66 4.13 7.33
CA TYR A 22 10.23 3.72 8.66
C TYR A 22 10.90 4.59 9.70
N GLU A 23 10.10 5.09 10.62
CA GLU A 23 10.52 5.84 11.79
C GLU A 23 10.09 5.06 13.04
N PRO A 24 11.03 4.65 13.90
CA PRO A 24 10.69 4.07 15.20
C PRO A 24 9.85 5.05 16.01
N LYS A 25 8.82 4.53 16.68
CA LYS A 25 7.99 5.30 17.59
C LYS A 25 7.67 4.41 18.78
N GLU A 26 8.08 4.85 19.96
CA GLU A 26 7.74 4.17 21.21
C GLU A 26 6.51 4.84 21.82
N GLY A 27 5.48 4.02 22.08
CA GLY A 27 4.25 4.44 22.73
C GLY A 27 3.04 4.55 21.79
N GLY A 28 1.85 4.52 22.42
CA GLY A 28 0.57 4.42 21.74
C GLY A 28 0.10 2.97 21.58
N GLU A 29 -1.22 2.80 21.59
CA GLU A 29 -1.87 1.50 21.48
C GLU A 29 -2.97 1.59 20.42
N VAL A 30 -3.23 0.48 19.76
CA VAL A 30 -4.42 0.29 18.94
C VAL A 30 -5.32 -0.74 19.63
N THR A 31 -6.63 -0.51 19.58
CA THR A 31 -7.62 -1.47 20.07
C THR A 31 -8.17 -2.24 18.88
N PHE A 32 -8.12 -3.56 18.94
CA PHE A 32 -8.67 -4.45 17.92
C PHE A 32 -10.17 -4.69 18.14
N GLY A 33 -10.83 -5.35 17.19
CA GLY A 33 -12.26 -5.64 17.26
C GLY A 33 -12.66 -6.55 18.44
N ASP A 34 -11.71 -7.31 18.99
CA ASP A 34 -11.88 -8.16 20.18
C ASP A 34 -11.52 -7.44 21.50
N ASN A 35 -11.30 -6.12 21.46
CA ASN A 35 -10.79 -5.29 22.56
C ASN A 35 -9.36 -5.61 23.03
N ALA A 36 -8.67 -6.56 22.40
CA ALA A 36 -7.25 -6.72 22.65
C ALA A 36 -6.49 -5.48 22.15
N LYS A 37 -5.32 -5.24 22.74
CA LYS A 37 -4.49 -4.07 22.44
C LYS A 37 -3.20 -4.47 21.75
N GLY A 38 -2.88 -3.75 20.67
CA GLY A 38 -1.60 -3.84 19.97
C GLY A 38 -0.72 -2.64 20.29
N LYS A 39 0.58 -2.86 20.50
CA LYS A 39 1.54 -1.77 20.70
C LYS A 39 1.97 -1.21 19.36
N ILE A 40 1.93 0.12 19.22
CA ILE A 40 2.53 0.81 18.08
C ILE A 40 4.05 0.83 18.31
N LYS A 41 4.80 0.43 17.28
CA LYS A 41 6.26 0.34 17.29
C LYS A 41 6.93 1.24 16.26
N GLY A 42 6.15 1.93 15.44
CA GLY A 42 6.67 2.83 14.44
C GLY A 42 5.59 3.32 13.50
N VAL A 43 5.99 4.26 12.65
CA VAL A 43 5.18 4.78 11.56
C VAL A 43 6.04 4.87 10.32
N GLY A 44 5.43 4.79 9.16
CA GLY A 44 6.18 4.93 7.93
C GLY A 44 5.29 4.98 6.69
N SER A 45 5.93 4.70 5.56
CA SER A 45 5.24 4.56 4.28
C SER A 45 5.59 3.26 3.59
N ILE A 46 4.65 2.81 2.77
CA ILE A 46 4.72 1.61 1.94
C ILE A 46 4.47 1.99 0.48
N GLY A 47 4.80 1.10 -0.46
CA GLY A 47 4.60 1.29 -1.90
C GLY A 47 5.88 1.74 -2.61
N ASN A 48 5.76 2.60 -3.62
CA ASN A 48 6.88 3.07 -4.44
C ASN A 48 6.80 4.58 -4.75
N LEU A 49 7.65 5.07 -5.65
CA LEU A 49 7.70 6.48 -6.05
C LEU A 49 6.43 6.98 -6.75
N LYS A 50 5.68 6.10 -7.43
CA LYS A 50 4.44 6.46 -8.14
C LYS A 50 3.22 6.34 -7.24
N THR A 51 3.20 5.33 -6.39
CA THR A 51 2.06 4.98 -5.56
C THR A 51 2.55 4.66 -4.15
N SER A 52 2.37 5.60 -3.22
CA SER A 52 2.74 5.42 -1.81
C SER A 52 1.56 5.65 -0.88
N ILE A 53 1.53 4.89 0.22
CA ILE A 53 0.61 5.11 1.33
C ILE A 53 1.44 5.57 2.52
N GLN A 54 1.08 6.73 3.05
CA GLN A 54 1.77 7.41 4.13
C GLN A 54 1.08 7.15 5.47
N ASN A 55 1.78 7.40 6.57
CA ASN A 55 1.26 7.27 7.94
C ASN A 55 0.73 5.87 8.27
N VAL A 56 1.41 4.83 7.77
CA VAL A 56 1.12 3.44 8.09
C VAL A 56 1.75 3.10 9.43
N LEU A 57 0.96 2.58 10.37
CA LEU A 57 1.45 2.18 11.69
C LEU A 57 2.04 0.77 11.64
N PHE A 58 3.21 0.61 12.24
CA PHE A 58 3.75 -0.71 12.56
C PHE A 58 3.20 -1.12 13.94
N VAL A 59 2.40 -2.19 13.97
CA VAL A 59 1.73 -2.69 15.17
C VAL A 59 2.21 -4.10 15.47
N ASP A 60 2.82 -4.28 16.63
CA ASP A 60 3.33 -5.59 17.05
C ASP A 60 2.17 -6.58 17.24
N GLY A 61 2.35 -7.82 16.74
CA GLY A 61 1.34 -8.88 16.80
C GLY A 61 0.15 -8.75 15.84
N LEU A 62 0.08 -7.71 14.99
CA LEU A 62 -1.00 -7.58 14.00
C LEU A 62 -0.85 -8.62 12.88
N LYS A 63 -1.86 -9.48 12.71
CA LYS A 63 -1.80 -10.63 11.79
C LYS A 63 -2.09 -10.29 10.33
N HIS A 64 -2.85 -9.23 10.07
CA HIS A 64 -3.28 -8.83 8.74
C HIS A 64 -2.99 -7.35 8.48
N ASN A 65 -2.58 -7.03 7.26
CA ASN A 65 -2.32 -5.64 6.86
C ASN A 65 -3.64 -4.96 6.48
N LEU A 66 -3.91 -3.80 7.06
CA LEU A 66 -5.18 -3.10 6.89
C LEU A 66 -4.94 -1.75 6.22
N LEU A 67 -5.76 -1.45 5.21
CA LEU A 67 -5.92 -0.12 4.68
C LEU A 67 -7.23 0.48 5.18
N SER A 68 -7.11 1.55 5.96
CA SER A 68 -8.24 2.38 6.35
C SER A 68 -8.83 3.08 5.12
N ILE A 69 -10.10 2.81 4.83
CA ILE A 69 -10.82 3.48 3.74
C ILE A 69 -10.99 4.97 4.04
N SER A 70 -11.28 5.34 5.29
CA SER A 70 -11.44 6.74 5.66
C SER A 70 -10.16 7.54 5.42
N GLN A 71 -8.98 7.00 5.76
CA GLN A 71 -7.72 7.69 5.47
C GLN A 71 -7.39 7.80 3.98
N LEU A 72 -7.84 6.86 3.14
CA LEU A 72 -7.73 7.01 1.69
C LEU A 72 -8.59 8.20 1.22
N CYS A 73 -9.83 8.29 1.72
CA CYS A 73 -10.73 9.40 1.41
C CYS A 73 -10.16 10.75 1.88
N ASP A 74 -9.57 10.80 3.09
CA ASP A 74 -8.89 12.00 3.62
C ASP A 74 -7.67 12.44 2.77
N LYS A 75 -7.18 11.56 1.89
CA LYS A 75 -6.08 11.79 0.94
C LYS A 75 -6.58 11.92 -0.49
N ASP A 76 -7.75 12.51 -0.66
CA ASP A 76 -8.34 12.85 -1.96
C ASP A 76 -8.44 11.62 -2.88
N CYS A 77 -8.71 10.44 -2.31
CA CYS A 77 -8.96 9.23 -3.07
C CYS A 77 -10.44 8.86 -3.03
N LYS A 78 -11.00 8.54 -4.19
CA LYS A 78 -12.29 7.87 -4.31
C LYS A 78 -12.08 6.36 -4.25
N VAL A 79 -12.75 5.70 -3.32
CA VAL A 79 -12.77 4.24 -3.22
C VAL A 79 -14.10 3.72 -3.78
N THR A 80 -14.04 2.79 -4.72
CA THR A 80 -15.21 2.17 -5.35
C THR A 80 -15.18 0.67 -5.17
N PHE A 81 -16.34 0.07 -4.92
CA PHE A 81 -16.52 -1.38 -4.79
C PHE A 81 -17.48 -1.85 -5.87
N GLU A 82 -17.03 -2.80 -6.66
CA GLU A 82 -17.78 -3.50 -7.70
C GLU A 82 -17.89 -4.99 -7.33
N LYS A 83 -18.64 -5.79 -8.09
CA LYS A 83 -18.90 -7.20 -7.76
C LYS A 83 -17.63 -8.00 -7.43
N ASP A 84 -16.59 -7.83 -8.25
CA ASP A 84 -15.39 -8.68 -8.24
C ASP A 84 -14.09 -7.90 -7.92
N LEU A 85 -14.16 -6.57 -7.83
CA LEU A 85 -12.99 -5.71 -7.61
C LEU A 85 -13.34 -4.43 -6.86
N CYS A 86 -12.31 -3.77 -6.34
CA CYS A 86 -12.38 -2.39 -5.86
C CYS A 86 -11.32 -1.54 -6.56
N LYS A 87 -11.59 -0.23 -6.72
CA LYS A 87 -10.60 0.73 -7.24
C LYS A 87 -10.43 1.86 -6.26
N VAL A 88 -9.18 2.27 -6.06
CA VAL A 88 -8.81 3.50 -5.37
C VAL A 88 -8.29 4.47 -6.41
N ILE A 89 -8.96 5.59 -6.59
CA ILE A 89 -8.75 6.54 -7.68
C ILE A 89 -8.38 7.88 -7.06
N ASP A 90 -7.28 8.49 -7.51
CA ASP A 90 -6.95 9.86 -7.15
C ASP A 90 -7.96 10.81 -7.81
N ILE A 91 -8.68 11.60 -7.01
CA ILE A 91 -9.75 12.46 -7.54
C ILE A 91 -9.19 13.64 -8.33
N ASN A 92 -7.95 14.05 -8.07
CA ASN A 92 -7.37 15.25 -8.66
C ASN A 92 -6.97 15.04 -10.12
N ASN A 93 -6.54 13.83 -10.48
CA ASN A 93 -6.09 13.49 -11.84
C ASN A 93 -6.84 12.30 -12.46
N GLY A 94 -7.75 11.66 -11.73
CA GLY A 94 -8.54 10.53 -12.20
C GLY A 94 -7.76 9.21 -12.34
N GLN A 95 -6.49 9.17 -11.94
CA GLN A 95 -5.66 7.96 -12.08
C GLN A 95 -6.02 6.92 -11.03
N VAL A 96 -6.07 5.65 -11.46
CA VAL A 96 -6.21 4.51 -10.57
C VAL A 96 -4.89 4.29 -9.82
N LYS A 97 -4.90 4.47 -8.50
CA LYS A 97 -3.74 4.22 -7.63
C LYS A 97 -3.61 2.74 -7.30
N PHE A 98 -4.74 2.08 -7.01
CA PHE A 98 -4.79 0.67 -6.65
C PHE A 98 -6.00 0.01 -7.28
N ILE A 99 -5.82 -1.24 -7.72
CA ILE A 99 -6.90 -2.18 -7.99
C ILE A 99 -6.79 -3.28 -6.93
N GLY A 100 -7.89 -3.55 -6.25
CA GLY A 100 -8.03 -4.69 -5.37
C GLY A 100 -9.04 -5.66 -5.93
N HIS A 101 -8.88 -6.93 -5.59
CA HIS A 101 -9.78 -8.00 -6.02
C HIS A 101 -10.59 -8.53 -4.83
N ARG A 102 -11.83 -8.90 -5.10
CA ARG A 102 -12.68 -9.52 -4.10
C ARG A 102 -12.27 -10.97 -3.91
N HIS A 103 -11.96 -11.34 -2.67
CA HIS A 103 -11.73 -12.73 -2.26
C HIS A 103 -12.77 -13.09 -1.19
N GLY A 104 -13.77 -13.89 -1.57
CA GLY A 104 -14.92 -14.16 -0.70
C GLY A 104 -15.70 -12.89 -0.38
N ASN A 105 -15.69 -12.48 0.89
CA ASN A 105 -16.43 -11.30 1.38
C ASN A 105 -15.56 -10.08 1.65
N VAL A 106 -14.28 -10.11 1.26
CA VAL A 106 -13.32 -9.02 1.51
C VAL A 106 -12.64 -8.60 0.22
N TYR A 107 -12.19 -7.34 0.17
CA TYR A 107 -11.41 -6.80 -0.95
C TYR A 107 -9.95 -6.65 -0.53
N ILE A 108 -9.06 -7.18 -1.36
CA ILE A 108 -7.63 -7.26 -1.07
C ILE A 108 -6.87 -6.55 -2.18
N VAL A 109 -5.98 -5.64 -1.80
CA VAL A 109 -5.00 -5.01 -2.70
C VAL A 109 -3.65 -5.68 -2.50
N ASP A 110 -3.02 -6.11 -3.58
CA ASP A 110 -1.61 -6.50 -3.56
C ASP A 110 -0.74 -5.29 -3.90
N ILE A 111 -0.23 -4.66 -2.85
CA ILE A 111 0.71 -3.54 -2.93
C ILE A 111 2.12 -4.05 -3.26
N ASP A 112 2.37 -5.35 -3.09
CA ASP A 112 3.68 -5.97 -3.30
C ASP A 112 4.16 -5.86 -4.76
N ASP A 113 3.23 -5.77 -5.73
CA ASP A 113 3.54 -5.50 -7.14
C ASP A 113 4.04 -4.06 -7.39
N LEU A 114 3.79 -3.14 -6.44
CA LEU A 114 4.31 -1.79 -6.50
C LEU A 114 5.76 -1.73 -6.00
N VAL A 115 6.16 -2.60 -5.08
CA VAL A 115 7.51 -2.58 -4.47
C VAL A 115 8.55 -3.23 -5.38
N ASN A 116 8.12 -4.05 -6.36
CA ASN A 116 8.97 -4.82 -7.28
C ASN A 116 9.15 -4.20 -8.68
N ILE A 117 9.26 -2.87 -8.81
CA ILE A 117 9.76 -2.29 -10.06
C ILE A 117 11.30 -2.30 -10.03
N LYS A 118 11.91 -3.47 -10.27
CA LYS A 118 13.24 -3.49 -10.89
C LYS A 118 13.02 -2.96 -12.31
N CYS A 119 13.56 -1.79 -12.62
CA CYS A 119 13.48 -1.21 -13.95
C CYS A 119 13.86 -2.26 -15.01
N LEU A 120 12.93 -2.58 -15.92
CA LEU A 120 13.29 -3.20 -17.20
C LEU A 120 13.92 -2.08 -18.02
N VAL A 121 15.23 -1.91 -17.87
CA VAL A 121 16.01 -1.13 -18.84
C VAL A 121 16.15 -2.03 -20.05
N SER A 122 15.46 -1.70 -21.15
CA SER A 122 15.82 -2.29 -22.45
C SER A 122 17.16 -1.69 -22.85
N MET A 123 18.19 -2.52 -22.96
CA MET A 123 19.38 -2.16 -23.72
C MET A 123 18.92 -2.14 -25.18
N ASN A 124 18.83 -0.95 -25.76
CA ASN A 124 18.71 -0.84 -27.21
C ASN A 124 20.04 -1.33 -27.78
N ASP A 125 20.02 -2.47 -28.47
CA ASP A 125 21.10 -2.88 -29.35
C ASP A 125 21.06 -1.96 -30.58
N ASP A 126 21.72 -0.81 -30.49
CA ASP A 126 22.03 0.00 -31.67
C ASP A 126 23.21 -0.67 -32.41
N VAL A 127 22.86 -1.49 -33.40
CA VAL A 127 23.76 -1.92 -34.45
C VAL A 127 23.88 -0.79 -35.48
N GLY A 128 25.10 -0.37 -35.84
CA GLY A 128 25.32 0.23 -37.17
C GLY A 128 26.59 1.04 -37.44
N TYR A 129 27.56 0.36 -38.08
CA TYR A 129 28.38 0.75 -39.26
C TYR A 129 29.39 1.93 -39.28
N GLY A 130 30.64 1.56 -39.68
CA GLY A 130 31.54 2.31 -40.57
C GLY A 130 32.68 3.09 -39.89
N ILE A 131 33.90 3.27 -40.41
CA ILE A 131 34.62 2.90 -41.65
C ILE A 131 36.14 2.91 -41.29
N GLU A 132 36.93 2.22 -42.11
CA GLU A 132 38.40 2.20 -42.24
C GLU A 132 39.15 3.52 -41.93
N ASP A 133 40.33 3.38 -41.32
CA ASP A 133 41.64 3.80 -41.87
C ASP A 133 42.77 2.95 -41.24
#